data_AF-A0A4R0DEX3-F1
#
_entry.id   AF-A0A4R0DEX3-F1
#
_cell.length_a   1.000
_cell.length_b   1.000
_cell.length_c   1.000
_cell.angle_alpha   90.00
_cell.angle_beta   90.00
_cell.angle_gamma   90.00
#
_symmetry.space_group_name_H-M   'P 1'
#
loop_
_entity.id
_entity.type
_entity.pdbx_description
1 polymer ?
#
loop_
_entity_poly.entity_id
_entity_poly.type
_entity_poly.pdbx_seq_one_letter_code
_entity_poly.pdbx_strand_id
1 'polypeptide(L)'
;MKLDITANMKRKICLNDVKMTFQQSGYVDWHFNPSLHDQSEEHPDSDLAVKTAPPELKRPPLYAVVLLNDDYTPMDFVIEILQEFFAMNLDQATQVMLTVHYEGKGVAGTYPRDIAETKANQVNNYARSQGHPLLCQIEPKS
;
A
#
# COMPACT_ATOMS: atom_id res chain seq x y z
N MET A 1 -39.19 40.97 -12.60
CA MET A 1 -37.82 41.41 -12.29
C MET A 1 -36.92 40.19 -12.45
N LYS A 2 -36.08 40.16 -13.51
CA LYS A 2 -35.11 39.06 -13.75
C LYS A 2 -33.85 39.36 -12.93
N LEU A 3 -33.29 38.34 -12.27
CA LEU A 3 -31.91 38.33 -11.78
C LEU A 3 -31.32 36.95 -12.09
N ASP A 4 -30.54 36.89 -13.16
CA ASP A 4 -29.60 35.82 -13.49
C ASP A 4 -28.29 36.08 -12.75
N ILE A 5 -27.79 35.17 -11.90
CA ILE A 5 -26.37 35.19 -11.47
C ILE A 5 -25.82 33.75 -11.30
N THR A 6 -25.19 33.29 -12.40
CA THR A 6 -23.94 32.54 -12.57
C THR A 6 -23.71 31.12 -12.00
N ALA A 7 -23.37 30.24 -12.94
CA ALA A 7 -22.81 28.91 -12.78
C ALA A 7 -21.41 28.90 -12.13
N ASN A 8 -21.19 27.89 -11.28
CA ASN A 8 -19.92 27.58 -10.63
C ASN A 8 -19.04 26.72 -11.56
N MET A 9 -17.98 27.30 -12.11
CA MET A 9 -17.00 26.60 -12.96
C MET A 9 -15.66 26.50 -12.22
N LYS A 10 -15.29 25.28 -11.81
CA LYS A 10 -13.98 24.96 -11.22
C LYS A 10 -12.88 25.38 -12.21
N ARG A 11 -12.03 26.35 -11.82
CA ARG A 11 -10.86 26.74 -12.60
C ARG A 11 -9.86 25.57 -12.66
N LYS A 12 -9.56 25.09 -13.86
CA LYS A 12 -8.40 24.22 -14.12
C LYS A 12 -7.17 25.11 -14.15
N ILE A 13 -6.28 24.94 -13.18
CA ILE A 13 -4.98 25.63 -13.16
C ILE A 13 -4.14 25.07 -14.30
N CYS A 14 -3.66 25.95 -15.18
CA CYS A 14 -2.83 25.58 -16.32
C CYS A 14 -1.35 25.51 -15.89
N LEU A 15 -0.57 24.64 -16.52
CA LEU A 15 0.89 24.53 -16.30
C LEU A 15 1.62 25.87 -16.49
N ASN A 16 1.08 26.76 -17.33
CA ASN A 16 1.61 28.11 -17.51
C ASN A 16 1.41 29.01 -16.27
N ASP A 17 0.32 28.82 -15.52
CA ASP A 17 0.06 29.59 -14.29
C ASP A 17 1.07 29.23 -13.19
N VAL A 18 1.46 27.95 -13.13
CA VAL A 18 2.49 27.45 -12.20
C VAL A 18 3.87 28.01 -12.56
N LYS A 19 4.21 28.07 -13.86
CA LYS A 19 5.47 28.66 -14.34
C LYS A 19 5.61 30.14 -14.01
N MET A 20 4.53 30.90 -14.15
CA MET A 20 4.52 32.34 -13.82
C MET A 20 4.68 32.57 -12.32
N THR A 21 4.07 31.71 -11.49
CA THR A 21 4.21 31.76 -10.03
C THR A 21 5.67 31.51 -9.60
N PHE A 22 6.39 30.65 -10.33
CA PHE A 22 7.80 30.36 -10.06
C PHE A 22 8.74 31.53 -10.37
N GLN A 23 8.50 32.27 -11.46
CA GLN A 23 9.30 33.44 -11.80
C GLN A 23 9.10 34.60 -10.82
N GLN A 24 7.93 34.67 -10.18
CA GLN A 24 7.60 35.73 -9.23
C GLN A 24 8.11 35.45 -7.81
N SER A 25 8.45 34.20 -7.46
CA SER A 25 8.91 33.81 -6.12
C SER A 25 10.41 33.98 -5.90
N GLY A 26 11.19 34.27 -6.95
CA GLY A 26 12.64 34.51 -6.83
C GLY A 26 13.47 33.27 -6.46
N TYR A 27 12.94 32.06 -6.65
CA TYR A 27 13.69 30.83 -6.43
C TYR A 27 14.63 30.57 -7.62
N VAL A 28 15.92 30.86 -7.46
CA VAL A 28 16.96 30.58 -8.46
C VAL A 28 17.30 29.08 -8.47
N ASP A 29 17.23 28.48 -9.66
CA ASP A 29 17.74 27.13 -9.91
C ASP A 29 19.28 27.16 -9.99
N TRP A 30 19.95 26.38 -9.14
CA TRP A 30 21.42 26.34 -9.01
C TRP A 30 22.13 25.60 -10.16
N HIS A 31 21.39 25.13 -11.17
CA HIS A 31 21.92 24.36 -12.30
C HIS A 31 22.25 25.19 -13.55
N PHE A 32 22.26 26.54 -13.47
CA PHE A 32 22.59 27.39 -14.60
C PHE A 32 23.90 28.13 -14.41
N ASN A 33 24.88 27.84 -15.28
CA ASN A 33 26.11 28.62 -15.41
C ASN A 33 26.11 29.28 -16.81
N PRO A 34 25.63 30.54 -16.95
CA PRO A 34 25.49 31.17 -18.25
C PRO A 34 26.75 31.98 -18.57
N SER A 35 27.72 31.33 -19.22
CA SER A 35 28.66 32.09 -20.05
C SER A 35 28.06 32.17 -21.45
N LEU A 36 27.50 33.33 -21.76
CA LEU A 36 26.93 33.69 -23.05
C LEU A 36 28.04 33.79 -24.11
N HIS A 37 27.90 33.02 -25.19
CA HIS A 37 28.35 33.48 -26.50
C HIS A 37 27.30 33.10 -27.54
N ASP A 38 26.70 34.14 -28.10
CA ASP A 38 25.72 34.14 -29.18
C ASP A 38 26.44 33.88 -30.51
N GLN A 39 26.19 32.72 -31.12
CA GLN A 39 26.35 32.53 -32.57
C GLN A 39 25.23 31.61 -33.08
N SER A 40 24.44 32.18 -33.98
CA SER A 40 23.41 31.55 -34.78
C SER A 40 23.96 30.43 -35.68
N GLU A 41 23.45 29.21 -35.53
CA GLU A 41 23.50 28.17 -36.55
C GLU A 41 22.16 27.42 -36.55
N GLU A 42 21.40 27.54 -37.64
CA GLU A 42 20.17 26.80 -37.89
C GLU A 42 20.51 25.33 -38.16
N HIS A 43 20.41 24.48 -37.14
CA HIS A 43 20.35 23.03 -37.31
C HIS A 43 18.89 22.57 -37.33
N PRO A 44 18.40 21.90 -38.39
CA PRO A 44 17.10 21.26 -38.36
C PRO A 44 17.23 19.92 -37.62
N ASP A 45 17.57 19.97 -36.33
CA ASP A 45 17.52 18.79 -35.49
C ASP A 45 16.07 18.56 -35.08
N SER A 46 15.49 17.60 -35.79
CA SER A 46 14.25 16.89 -35.49
C SER A 46 13.92 16.87 -33.99
N ASP A 47 13.00 17.73 -33.57
CA ASP A 47 12.36 17.71 -32.25
C ASP A 47 11.46 16.46 -32.14
N LEU A 48 12.09 15.29 -31.97
CA LEU A 48 11.43 14.04 -31.66
C LEU A 48 11.02 14.07 -30.20
N ALA A 49 9.82 14.61 -29.95
CA ALA A 49 9.17 14.54 -28.65
C ALA A 49 8.99 13.07 -28.22
N VAL A 50 9.93 12.54 -27.42
CA VAL A 50 9.85 11.20 -26.84
C VAL A 50 8.73 11.21 -25.80
N LYS A 51 7.58 10.64 -26.15
CA LYS A 51 6.52 10.37 -25.18
C LYS A 51 7.00 9.30 -24.21
N THR A 52 7.22 9.67 -22.95
CA THR A 52 7.50 8.72 -21.87
C THR A 52 6.31 7.80 -21.69
N ALA A 53 6.51 6.48 -21.83
CA ALA A 53 5.49 5.49 -21.51
C ALA A 53 5.11 5.59 -20.02
N PRO A 54 3.84 5.38 -19.66
CA PRO A 54 3.42 5.33 -18.26
C PRO A 54 4.18 4.21 -17.52
N PRO A 55 4.58 4.42 -16.25
CA PRO A 55 5.36 3.45 -15.49
C PRO A 55 4.57 2.15 -15.28
N GLU A 56 5.24 1.00 -15.47
CA GLU A 56 4.66 -0.31 -15.15
C GLU A 56 4.65 -0.55 -13.64
N LEU A 57 3.46 -0.66 -13.04
CA LEU A 57 3.29 -0.91 -11.61
C LEU A 57 3.14 -2.42 -11.37
N LYS A 58 4.15 -3.04 -10.74
CA LYS A 58 4.06 -4.43 -10.28
C LYS A 58 3.19 -4.52 -9.02
N ARG A 59 2.27 -5.49 -8.97
CA ARG A 59 1.50 -5.79 -7.77
C ARG A 59 2.44 -6.28 -6.66
N PRO A 60 2.27 -5.82 -5.40
CA PRO A 60 3.12 -6.26 -4.30
C PRO A 60 2.96 -7.77 -4.05
N PRO A 61 4.03 -8.47 -3.65
CA PRO A 61 3.95 -9.87 -3.28
C PRO A 61 3.04 -10.06 -2.06
N LEU A 62 2.25 -11.14 -2.08
CA LEU A 62 1.35 -11.50 -1.01
C LEU A 62 2.01 -12.52 -0.07
N TYR A 63 1.62 -12.45 1.20
CA TYR A 63 2.08 -13.33 2.28
C TYR A 63 0.87 -13.93 2.97
N ALA A 64 0.94 -15.22 3.29
CA ALA A 64 -0.04 -15.91 4.10
C ALA A 64 0.30 -15.71 5.58
N VAL A 65 -0.70 -15.38 6.40
CA VAL A 65 -0.60 -15.40 7.86
C VAL A 65 -1.07 -16.78 8.33
N VAL A 66 -0.20 -17.49 9.04
CA VAL A 66 -0.35 -18.91 9.36
C VAL A 66 -0.33 -19.10 10.87
N LEU A 67 -1.29 -19.85 11.39
CA LEU A 67 -1.30 -20.34 12.78
C LEU A 67 -0.71 -21.74 12.80
N LEU A 68 0.13 -22.03 13.80
CA LEU A 68 0.74 -23.33 14.02
C LEU A 68 0.10 -24.04 15.20
N ASN A 69 -0.09 -25.35 15.09
CA ASN A 69 -0.65 -26.18 16.15
C ASN A 69 0.29 -26.30 17.34
N ASP A 70 -0.31 -26.42 18.53
CA ASP A 70 0.36 -26.74 19.79
C ASP A 70 -0.63 -27.47 20.72
N ASP A 71 -0.13 -28.12 21.77
CA ASP A 71 -0.94 -28.97 22.66
C ASP A 71 -1.59 -28.22 23.85
N TYR A 72 -1.39 -26.90 23.97
CA TYR A 72 -1.76 -26.12 25.17
C TYR A 72 -2.75 -24.99 24.90
N THR A 73 -2.85 -24.50 23.67
CA THR A 73 -3.79 -23.45 23.29
C THR A 73 -5.21 -24.02 23.11
N PRO A 74 -6.23 -23.52 23.84
CA PRO A 74 -7.61 -23.98 23.68
C PRO A 74 -8.19 -23.71 22.29
N MET A 75 -9.06 -24.61 21.81
CA MET A 75 -9.73 -24.46 20.50
C MET A 75 -10.56 -23.17 20.41
N ASP A 76 -11.32 -22.85 21.45
CA ASP A 76 -12.15 -21.64 21.49
C ASP A 76 -11.32 -20.36 21.42
N PHE A 77 -10.11 -20.37 21.98
CA PHE A 77 -9.18 -19.23 21.90
C PHE A 77 -8.67 -19.02 20.46
N VAL A 78 -8.40 -20.11 19.73
CA VAL A 78 -8.04 -20.02 18.30
C VAL A 78 -9.20 -19.45 17.48
N ILE A 79 -10.44 -19.88 17.76
CA ILE A 79 -11.63 -19.34 17.11
C ILE A 79 -11.78 -17.84 17.39
N GLU A 80 -11.62 -17.41 18.65
CA GLU A 80 -11.66 -16.01 19.04
C GLU A 80 -10.65 -15.16 18.24
N ILE A 81 -9.40 -15.62 18.13
CA ILE A 81 -8.37 -14.95 17.34
C ILE A 81 -8.79 -14.80 15.87
N LEU A 82 -9.34 -15.85 15.28
CA LEU A 82 -9.77 -15.86 13.88
C LEU A 82 -10.94 -14.89 13.65
N GLN A 83 -11.84 -14.76 14.62
CA GLN A 83 -12.94 -13.79 14.55
C GLN A 83 -12.45 -12.35 14.74
N GLU A 84 -11.65 -12.08 15.77
CA GLU A 84 -11.23 -10.73 16.14
C GLU A 84 -10.21 -10.13 15.16
N PHE A 85 -9.16 -10.89 14.81
CA PHE A 85 -8.05 -10.36 14.02
C PHE A 85 -8.23 -10.59 12.51
N PHE A 86 -9.03 -11.56 12.10
CA PHE A 86 -9.22 -11.92 10.68
C PHE A 86 -10.65 -11.73 10.18
N ALA A 87 -11.56 -11.26 11.04
CA ALA A 87 -12.96 -10.98 10.69
C ALA A 87 -13.68 -12.22 10.09
N MET A 88 -13.29 -13.42 10.53
CA MET A 88 -14.00 -14.64 10.17
C MET A 88 -15.32 -14.74 10.93
N ASN A 89 -16.33 -15.34 10.30
CA ASN A 89 -17.49 -15.81 11.05
C ASN A 89 -17.15 -17.12 11.81
N LEU A 90 -18.07 -17.59 12.66
CA LEU A 90 -17.85 -18.80 13.47
C LEU A 90 -17.54 -20.04 12.62
N ASP A 91 -18.27 -20.28 11.53
CA ASP A 91 -18.08 -21.47 10.70
C ASP A 91 -16.71 -21.46 10.01
N GLN A 92 -16.31 -20.31 9.48
CA GLN A 92 -14.98 -20.10 8.87
C GLN A 92 -13.87 -20.29 9.89
N ALA A 93 -14.00 -19.68 11.08
CA ALA A 93 -13.03 -19.78 12.14
C ALA A 93 -12.88 -21.22 12.65
N THR A 94 -14.01 -21.93 12.83
CA THR A 94 -14.02 -23.33 13.26
C THR A 94 -13.31 -24.22 12.23
N GLN A 95 -13.57 -24.01 10.93
CA GLN A 95 -12.92 -24.77 9.88
C GLN A 95 -11.40 -24.56 9.88
N VAL A 96 -10.94 -23.31 9.98
CA VAL A 96 -9.51 -23.01 10.02
C VAL A 96 -8.87 -23.56 11.30
N MET A 97 -9.55 -23.45 12.45
CA MET A 97 -9.07 -24.02 13.71
C MET A 97 -8.89 -25.55 13.61
N LEU A 98 -9.86 -26.27 13.04
CA LEU A 98 -9.75 -27.72 12.83
C LEU A 98 -8.60 -28.08 11.87
N THR A 99 -8.40 -27.28 10.82
CA THR A 99 -7.24 -27.42 9.93
C THR A 99 -5.93 -27.25 10.70
N VAL A 100 -5.79 -26.22 11.53
CA VAL A 100 -4.59 -26.05 12.39
C VAL A 100 -4.39 -27.30 13.25
N HIS A 101 -5.44 -27.75 13.94
CA HIS A 101 -5.37 -28.88 14.86
C HIS A 101 -4.94 -30.20 14.20
N TYR A 102 -5.54 -30.54 13.06
CA TYR A 102 -5.29 -31.84 12.41
C TYR A 102 -4.12 -31.82 11.42
N GLU A 103 -3.85 -30.69 10.76
CA GLU A 103 -2.81 -30.58 9.74
C GLU A 103 -1.52 -29.92 10.26
N GLY A 104 -1.52 -29.49 11.53
CA GLY A 104 -0.37 -28.87 12.20
C GLY A 104 -0.21 -27.37 11.90
N LYS A 105 -0.89 -26.84 10.87
CA LYS A 105 -0.94 -25.41 10.57
C LYS A 105 -2.16 -25.04 9.72
N GLY A 106 -2.56 -23.78 9.75
CA GLY A 106 -3.69 -23.28 8.96
C GLY A 106 -3.53 -21.81 8.57
N VAL A 107 -4.05 -21.44 7.39
CA VAL A 107 -3.98 -20.07 6.88
C VAL A 107 -5.14 -19.25 7.43
N ALA A 108 -4.81 -18.22 8.21
CA ALA A 108 -5.79 -17.27 8.75
C ALA A 108 -6.10 -16.11 7.76
N GLY A 109 -5.18 -15.78 6.85
CA GLY A 109 -5.42 -14.76 5.84
C GLY A 109 -4.26 -14.56 4.87
N THR A 110 -4.47 -13.74 3.84
CA THR A 110 -3.42 -13.36 2.87
C THR A 110 -3.40 -11.84 2.72
N TYR A 111 -2.22 -11.23 2.87
CA TYR A 111 -2.05 -9.78 2.85
C TYR A 111 -0.72 -9.37 2.20
N PRO A 112 -0.53 -8.10 1.82
CA PRO A 112 0.80 -7.53 1.61
C PRO A 112 1.67 -7.72 2.86
N ARG A 113 2.99 -7.80 2.66
CA ARG A 113 3.97 -8.15 3.70
C ARG A 113 3.76 -7.39 5.01
N ASP A 114 3.72 -6.06 4.97
CA ASP A 114 3.66 -5.21 6.16
C ASP A 114 2.39 -5.47 7.00
N ILE A 115 1.25 -5.72 6.31
CA ILE A 115 -0.01 -6.06 6.97
C ILE A 115 0.06 -7.46 7.57
N ALA A 116 0.65 -8.42 6.85
CA ALA A 116 0.81 -9.79 7.34
C ALA A 116 1.71 -9.82 8.60
N GLU A 117 2.85 -9.12 8.58
CA GLU A 117 3.76 -9.00 9.74
C GLU A 117 3.05 -8.35 10.93
N THR A 118 2.30 -7.27 10.69
CA THR A 118 1.53 -6.59 11.74
C THR A 118 0.50 -7.52 12.39
N LYS A 119 -0.28 -8.26 11.58
CA LYS A 119 -1.28 -9.20 12.09
C LYS A 119 -0.64 -10.35 12.88
N ALA A 120 0.43 -10.95 12.36
CA ALA A 120 1.13 -12.03 13.06
C ALA A 120 1.66 -11.56 14.44
N ASN A 121 2.24 -10.35 14.49
CA ASN A 121 2.72 -9.76 15.74
C ASN A 121 1.57 -9.47 16.73
N GLN A 122 0.44 -8.94 16.26
CA GLN A 122 -0.74 -8.70 17.10
C GLN A 122 -1.25 -9.99 17.74
N VAL A 123 -1.42 -11.04 16.93
CA VAL A 123 -1.87 -12.35 17.41
C VAL A 123 -0.89 -12.95 18.42
N ASN A 124 0.42 -12.94 18.13
CA ASN A 124 1.44 -13.46 19.04
C ASN A 124 1.48 -12.72 20.37
N ASN A 125 1.32 -11.40 20.34
CA ASN A 125 1.30 -10.59 21.56
C ASN A 125 0.04 -10.85 22.37
N TYR A 126 -1.11 -11.00 21.71
CA TYR A 126 -2.36 -11.35 22.36
C TYR A 126 -2.29 -12.73 23.02
N ALA A 127 -1.88 -13.76 22.28
CA ALA A 127 -1.69 -15.11 22.80
C ALA A 127 -0.77 -15.14 24.02
N ARG A 128 0.38 -14.46 23.95
CA ARG A 128 1.31 -14.35 25.10
C ARG A 128 0.67 -13.64 26.29
N SER A 129 -0.11 -12.58 26.06
CA SER A 129 -0.80 -11.84 27.14
C SER A 129 -1.87 -12.69 27.84
N GLN A 130 -2.47 -13.65 27.12
CA GLN A 130 -3.44 -14.62 27.65
C GLN A 130 -2.77 -15.91 28.18
N GLY A 131 -1.43 -16.01 28.11
CA GLY A 131 -0.69 -17.17 28.63
C GLY A 131 -0.70 -18.39 27.71
N HIS A 132 -1.06 -18.24 26.44
CA HIS A 132 -1.08 -19.32 25.45
C HIS A 132 0.20 -19.32 24.59
N PRO A 133 0.78 -20.50 24.27
CA PRO A 133 1.99 -20.59 23.46
C PRO A 133 1.75 -20.53 21.95
N LEU A 134 0.50 -20.25 21.52
CA LEU A 134 0.11 -20.16 20.11
C LEU A 134 1.09 -19.32 19.29
N LEU A 135 1.57 -19.90 18.18
CA LEU A 135 2.49 -19.25 17.26
C LEU A 135 1.80 -18.88 15.95
N CYS A 136 1.93 -17.61 15.58
CA CYS A 136 1.51 -17.04 14.31
C CYS A 136 2.72 -16.52 13.52
N GLN A 137 2.85 -16.92 12.26
CA GLN A 137 3.94 -16.50 11.38
C GLN A 137 3.44 -16.11 9.99
N ILE A 138 4.33 -15.53 9.17
CA ILE A 138 4.04 -15.26 7.76
C ILE A 138 4.85 -16.16 6.83
N GLU A 139 4.24 -16.62 5.76
CA GLU A 139 4.88 -17.41 4.71
C GLU A 139 4.69 -16.71 3.35
N PRO A 140 5.71 -16.68 2.47
CA PRO A 140 5.53 -16.20 1.10
C PRO A 140 4.42 -16.97 0.40
N LYS A 141 3.51 -16.27 -0.26
CA LYS A 141 2.49 -16.92 -1.10
C LYS A 141 3.09 -17.19 -2.47
N SER A 142 3.32 -18.47 -2.76
CA SER A 142 3.80 -18.98 -4.05
C SER A 142 2.84 -18.69 -5.19
#